data_AF-A0A497IFC4-F1
#
_entry.id   AF-A0A497IFC4-F1
#
_cell.length_a   1.000
_cell.length_b   1.000
_cell.length_c   1.000
_cell.angle_alpha   90.00
_cell.angle_beta   90.00
_cell.angle_gamma   90.00
#
_symmetry.space_group_name_H-M   'P 1'
#
loop_
_entity.id
_entity.type
_entity.pdbx_description
1 polymer ?
#
loop_
_entity_poly.entity_id
_entity_poly.type
_entity_poly.pdbx_seq_one_letter_code
_entity_poly.pdbx_strand_id
1 'polypeptide(L)'
;MRKRDTDYYLIVLAILLFLGGLLMMAYDYKFSASAVRKFEQKLPPQVSFNYGQCGEDPLTYCFEGGAYDPDGGDILFMTWDLGDGRIASSLYNHIEHHYKKAGTYTVTLRCIDDENTMSSYSKTIHVG
;
A
#
# COMPACT_ATOMS: atom_id res chain seq x y z
N MET A 1 -65.02 37.39 4.79
CA MET A 1 -64.43 36.21 4.11
C MET A 1 -63.53 36.72 2.98
N ARG A 2 -62.22 36.81 3.22
CA ARG A 2 -61.25 37.50 2.34
C ARG A 2 -60.30 36.45 1.72
N LYS A 3 -60.55 36.07 0.46
CA LYS A 3 -59.69 35.20 -0.37
C LYS A 3 -58.42 35.95 -0.83
N ARG A 4 -57.57 36.43 0.09
CA ARG A 4 -56.29 37.08 -0.27
C ARG A 4 -55.09 36.62 0.56
N ASP A 5 -55.31 35.74 1.53
CA ASP A 5 -54.23 35.35 2.45
C ASP A 5 -53.46 34.11 1.93
N THR A 6 -54.09 33.26 1.12
CA THR A 6 -53.46 32.02 0.61
C THR A 6 -52.34 32.28 -0.41
N ASP A 7 -52.44 33.35 -1.20
CA ASP A 7 -51.45 33.67 -2.24
C ASP A 7 -50.12 34.13 -1.64
N TYR A 8 -50.17 34.84 -0.50
CA TYR A 8 -48.96 35.25 0.24
C TYR A 8 -48.20 34.05 0.81
N TYR A 9 -48.90 33.09 1.41
CA TYR A 9 -48.25 31.88 1.93
C TYR A 9 -47.65 31.04 0.81
N LEU A 10 -48.32 30.91 -0.34
CA LEU A 10 -47.79 30.15 -1.47
C LEU A 10 -46.56 30.80 -2.11
N ILE A 11 -46.54 32.14 -2.23
CA ILE A 11 -45.37 32.89 -2.73
C ILE A 11 -44.20 32.81 -1.73
N VAL A 12 -44.46 32.98 -0.43
CA VAL A 12 -43.43 32.88 0.61
C VAL A 12 -42.89 31.45 0.72
N LEU A 13 -43.75 30.42 0.63
CA LEU A 13 -43.32 29.02 0.62
C LEU A 13 -42.50 28.67 -0.62
N ALA A 14 -42.87 29.18 -1.80
CA ALA A 14 -42.10 29.01 -3.03
C ALA A 14 -40.72 29.67 -2.94
N ILE A 15 -40.63 30.88 -2.35
CA ILE A 15 -39.35 31.58 -2.12
C ILE A 15 -38.50 30.84 -1.07
N LEU A 16 -39.09 30.30 0.00
CA LEU A 16 -38.38 29.51 1.01
C LEU A 16 -37.88 28.16 0.48
N LEU A 17 -38.61 27.52 -0.44
CA LEU A 17 -38.17 26.30 -1.13
C LEU A 17 -37.07 26.59 -2.15
N PHE A 18 -37.13 27.73 -2.86
CA PHE A 18 -36.07 28.17 -3.78
C PHE A 18 -34.78 28.62 -3.06
N LEU A 19 -34.92 29.41 -1.99
CA LEU A 19 -33.79 29.84 -1.15
C LEU A 19 -33.24 28.70 -0.31
N GLY A 20 -34.08 27.77 0.17
CA GLY A 20 -33.65 26.57 0.89
C GLY A 20 -32.88 25.60 -0.01
N GLY A 21 -33.31 25.41 -1.26
CA GLY A 21 -32.57 24.62 -2.25
C GLY A 21 -31.22 25.24 -2.60
N LEU A 22 -31.15 26.56 -2.80
CA LEU A 22 -29.91 27.26 -3.11
C LEU A 22 -28.95 27.33 -1.91
N LEU A 23 -29.47 27.44 -0.67
CA LEU A 23 -28.68 27.46 0.55
C LEU A 23 -28.15 26.06 0.92
N MET A 24 -28.89 24.97 0.64
CA MET A 24 -28.40 23.59 0.80
C MET A 24 -27.30 23.26 -0.21
N MET A 25 -27.46 23.70 -1.48
CA MET A 25 -26.41 23.56 -2.49
C MET A 25 -25.17 24.39 -2.13
N ALA A 26 -25.31 25.54 -1.47
CA ALA A 26 -24.18 26.35 -1.01
C ALA A 26 -23.55 25.84 0.30
N TYR A 27 -24.30 25.14 1.17
CA TYR A 27 -23.77 24.56 2.40
C TYR A 27 -22.90 23.34 2.10
N ASP A 28 -23.34 22.45 1.21
CA ASP A 28 -22.51 21.34 0.73
C ASP A 28 -21.39 21.81 -0.21
N TYR A 29 -21.55 22.95 -0.90
CA TYR A 29 -20.49 23.56 -1.71
C TYR A 29 -19.44 24.31 -0.88
N LYS A 30 -19.79 24.82 0.31
CA LYS A 30 -18.85 25.43 1.28
C LYS A 30 -18.37 24.48 2.37
N PHE A 31 -18.88 23.24 2.40
CA PHE A 31 -18.10 22.07 2.83
C PHE A 31 -17.07 21.66 1.76
N SER A 32 -16.51 22.67 1.08
CA SER A 32 -15.13 22.80 0.66
C SER A 32 -14.45 21.49 0.25
N ALA A 33 -14.17 21.40 -1.05
CA ALA A 33 -13.09 20.59 -1.61
C ALA A 33 -11.71 20.80 -0.93
N SER A 34 -11.58 21.73 0.03
CA SER A 34 -10.41 21.92 0.92
C SER A 34 -10.49 21.13 2.25
N ALA A 35 -11.61 20.45 2.55
CA ALA A 35 -11.76 19.55 3.70
C ALA A 35 -11.70 18.06 3.34
N VAL A 36 -11.51 17.73 2.05
CA VAL A 36 -10.85 16.47 1.71
C VAL A 36 -9.41 16.68 2.13
N ARG A 37 -9.09 16.32 3.38
CA ARG A 37 -7.71 15.95 3.73
C ARG A 37 -7.26 15.08 2.57
N LYS A 38 -6.30 15.55 1.78
CA LYS A 38 -5.61 14.75 0.79
C LYS A 38 -5.05 13.59 1.61
N PHE A 39 -5.77 12.49 1.69
CA PHE A 39 -5.23 11.24 2.17
C PHE A 39 -4.21 10.93 1.10
N GLU A 40 -2.97 11.33 1.33
CA GLU A 40 -1.86 10.80 0.56
C GLU A 40 -1.88 9.31 0.87
N GLN A 41 -2.35 8.54 -0.12
CA GLN A 41 -2.37 7.10 -0.01
C GLN A 41 -0.91 6.67 0.04
N LYS A 42 -0.44 6.25 1.22
CA LYS A 42 0.91 5.72 1.38
C LYS A 42 1.14 4.57 0.41
N LEU A 43 2.22 4.66 -0.34
CA LEU A 43 2.69 3.61 -1.23
C LEU A 43 3.34 2.51 -0.39
N PRO A 44 3.07 1.23 -0.68
CA PRO A 44 3.78 0.15 -0.02
C PRO A 44 5.27 0.17 -0.41
N PRO A 45 6.16 -0.39 0.42
CA PRO A 45 7.57 -0.47 0.08
C PRO A 45 7.77 -1.26 -1.21
N GLN A 46 8.79 -0.88 -1.96
CA GLN A 46 9.27 -1.67 -3.08
C GLN A 46 10.37 -2.60 -2.62
N VAL A 47 10.34 -3.83 -3.12
CA VAL A 47 11.27 -4.88 -2.71
C VAL A 47 11.70 -5.69 -3.92
N SER A 48 12.96 -6.07 -3.95
CA SER A 48 13.54 -6.90 -5.00
C SER A 48 14.74 -7.66 -4.45
N PHE A 49 15.19 -8.67 -5.20
CA PHE A 49 16.46 -9.30 -4.92
C PHE A 49 17.13 -9.85 -6.18
N ASN A 50 18.45 -9.98 -6.09
CA ASN A 50 19.26 -10.75 -7.01
C ASN A 50 19.80 -12.00 -6.30
N TYR A 51 20.22 -12.98 -7.09
CA TYR A 51 20.81 -14.20 -6.57
C TYR A 51 21.87 -14.73 -7.53
N GLY A 52 22.78 -15.54 -7.02
CA GLY A 52 23.76 -16.27 -7.80
C GLY A 52 24.39 -17.39 -6.98
N GLN A 53 24.98 -18.37 -7.67
CA GLN A 53 25.80 -19.37 -7.01
C GLN A 53 27.00 -18.65 -6.36
N CYS A 54 27.32 -19.04 -5.14
CA CYS A 54 28.48 -18.54 -4.43
C CYS A 54 29.19 -19.69 -3.72
N GLY A 55 30.52 -19.65 -3.69
CA GLY A 55 31.34 -20.76 -3.20
C GLY A 55 31.53 -21.88 -4.22
N GLU A 56 32.22 -22.93 -3.78
CA GLU A 56 32.62 -24.06 -4.65
C GLU A 56 31.52 -25.12 -4.81
N ASP A 57 30.60 -25.23 -3.85
CA ASP A 57 29.50 -26.19 -3.89
C ASP A 57 28.40 -25.70 -4.87
N PRO A 58 28.00 -26.51 -5.87
CA PRO A 58 26.94 -26.16 -6.82
C PRO A 58 25.55 -25.95 -6.19
N LEU A 59 25.37 -26.35 -4.93
CA LEU A 59 24.11 -26.18 -4.19
C LEU A 59 24.11 -24.96 -3.26
N THR A 60 25.19 -24.15 -3.25
CA THR A 60 25.28 -22.94 -2.43
C THR A 60 24.98 -21.68 -3.26
N TYR A 61 24.02 -20.90 -2.78
CA TYR A 61 23.54 -19.68 -3.41
C TYR A 61 23.53 -18.52 -2.43
N CYS A 62 23.89 -17.34 -2.94
CA CYS A 62 23.83 -16.08 -2.23
C CYS A 62 22.69 -15.24 -2.78
N PHE A 63 21.99 -14.57 -1.88
CA PHE A 63 20.86 -13.69 -2.15
C PHE A 63 21.17 -12.29 -1.66
N GLU A 64 20.93 -11.30 -2.51
CA GLU A 64 21.12 -9.88 -2.24
C GLU A 64 19.79 -9.17 -2.40
N GLY A 65 19.17 -8.82 -1.28
CA GLY A 65 17.90 -8.11 -1.21
C GLY A 65 18.08 -6.59 -1.24
N GLY A 66 17.01 -5.91 -1.61
CA GLY A 66 16.90 -4.47 -1.49
C GLY A 66 15.44 -4.09 -1.29
N ALA A 67 15.21 -3.14 -0.38
CA ALA A 67 13.89 -2.56 -0.17
C ALA A 67 14.01 -1.07 0.09
N TYR A 68 13.00 -0.31 -0.33
CA TYR A 68 12.86 1.11 -0.04
C TYR A 68 11.38 1.50 -0.03
N ASP A 69 11.04 2.51 0.75
CA ASP A 69 9.72 3.12 0.75
C ASP A 69 9.69 4.30 -0.24
N PRO A 70 8.82 4.30 -1.26
CA PRO A 70 8.67 5.42 -2.19
C PRO A 70 8.29 6.75 -1.53
N ASP A 71 7.66 6.72 -0.35
CA ASP A 71 7.28 7.91 0.41
C ASP A 71 8.39 8.38 1.37
N GLY A 72 9.51 7.66 1.41
CA GLY A 72 10.70 8.01 2.19
C GLY A 72 10.70 7.52 3.64
N GLY A 73 9.78 6.62 4.02
CA GLY A 73 9.80 5.91 5.30
C GLY A 73 10.93 4.89 5.43
N ASP A 74 11.19 4.45 6.66
CA ASP A 74 12.24 3.47 6.94
C ASP A 74 11.74 2.03 6.73
N ILE A 75 12.61 1.14 6.23
CA ILE A 75 12.34 -0.30 6.21
C ILE A 75 12.77 -0.91 7.55
N LEU A 76 11.81 -1.41 8.32
CA LEU A 76 12.05 -1.94 9.66
C LEU A 76 12.42 -3.42 9.67
N PHE A 77 11.87 -4.21 8.75
CA PHE A 77 12.07 -5.65 8.74
C PHE A 77 12.17 -6.19 7.32
N MET A 78 13.06 -7.17 7.14
CA MET A 78 13.11 -8.03 5.96
C MET A 78 13.08 -9.50 6.40
N THR A 79 12.33 -10.32 5.67
CA THR A 79 12.21 -11.76 5.91
C THR A 79 12.32 -12.52 4.60
N TRP A 80 13.21 -13.50 4.59
CA TRP A 80 13.46 -14.41 3.50
C TRP A 80 12.79 -15.75 3.75
N ASP A 81 12.05 -16.24 2.78
CA ASP A 81 11.69 -17.64 2.62
C ASP A 81 12.45 -18.18 1.40
N LEU A 82 13.32 -19.18 1.62
CA LEU A 82 14.18 -19.71 0.57
C LEU A 82 13.55 -20.87 -0.21
N GLY A 83 12.30 -21.22 0.09
CA GLY A 83 11.51 -22.21 -0.63
C GLY A 83 11.78 -23.67 -0.24
N ASP A 84 12.72 -23.92 0.69
CA ASP A 84 13.05 -25.26 1.21
C ASP A 84 12.56 -25.48 2.66
N GLY A 85 11.72 -24.56 3.15
CA GLY A 85 11.24 -24.51 4.53
C GLY A 85 12.13 -23.71 5.47
N ARG A 86 13.27 -23.16 5.00
CA ARG A 86 14.07 -22.22 5.79
C ARG A 86 13.53 -20.81 5.66
N ILE A 87 13.28 -20.19 6.81
CA ILE A 87 12.94 -18.77 6.93
C ILE A 87 14.08 -18.06 7.68
N ALA A 88 14.53 -16.92 7.17
CA ALA A 88 15.52 -16.07 7.81
C ALA A 88 14.97 -14.64 7.91
N SER A 89 14.86 -14.12 9.13
CA SER A 89 14.50 -12.72 9.38
C SER A 89 15.75 -11.93 9.75
N SER A 90 15.97 -10.82 9.06
CA SER A 90 17.20 -10.05 9.21
C SER A 90 17.05 -8.65 8.62
N LEU A 91 17.76 -7.66 9.16
CA LEU A 91 18.04 -6.42 8.42
C LEU A 91 19.17 -6.61 7.40
N TYR A 92 19.93 -7.70 7.52
CA TYR A 92 20.94 -8.07 6.54
C TYR A 92 20.24 -8.38 5.21
N ASN A 93 20.65 -7.63 4.20
CA ASN A 93 20.25 -7.78 2.81
C ASN A 93 20.97 -8.95 2.12
N HIS A 94 22.02 -9.52 2.74
CA HIS A 94 22.75 -10.66 2.22
C HIS A 94 22.41 -11.95 2.97
N ILE A 95 22.13 -13.03 2.23
CA ILE A 95 21.96 -14.39 2.77
C ILE A 95 22.75 -15.38 1.92
N GLU A 96 23.64 -16.14 2.56
CA GLU A 96 24.22 -17.35 1.99
C GLU A 96 23.42 -18.58 2.44
N HIS A 97 23.04 -19.44 1.49
CA HIS A 97 22.27 -20.65 1.78
C HIS A 97 22.70 -21.84 0.93
N HIS A 98 22.88 -22.97 1.59
CA HIS A 98 23.17 -24.25 0.97
C HIS A 98 21.90 -25.12 0.92
N TYR A 99 21.43 -25.40 -0.29
CA TYR A 99 20.28 -26.28 -0.52
C TYR A 99 20.68 -27.75 -0.41
N LYS A 100 19.84 -28.57 0.24
CA LYS A 100 20.15 -30.00 0.44
C LYS A 100 20.01 -30.85 -0.83
N LYS A 101 19.27 -30.36 -1.82
CA LYS A 101 18.96 -31.09 -3.07
C LYS A 101 18.89 -30.11 -4.23
N ALA A 102 19.34 -30.55 -5.40
CA ALA A 102 19.03 -29.86 -6.65
C ALA A 102 17.51 -29.81 -6.88
N GLY A 103 17.04 -28.75 -7.51
CA GLY A 103 15.62 -28.55 -7.76
C GLY A 103 15.24 -27.10 -8.03
N THR A 104 13.94 -26.89 -8.12
CA THR A 104 13.35 -25.57 -8.34
C THR A 104 12.77 -25.06 -7.02
N TYR A 105 13.18 -23.85 -6.63
CA TYR A 105 12.75 -23.21 -5.39
C TYR A 105 12.11 -21.86 -5.69
N THR A 106 11.01 -21.55 -5.01
CA THR A 106 10.44 -20.20 -5.04
C THR A 106 10.98 -19.45 -3.83
N VAL A 107 11.85 -18.48 -4.09
CA VAL A 107 12.43 -17.64 -3.05
C VAL A 107 11.59 -16.37 -2.92
N THR A 108 11.21 -16.02 -1.71
CA THR A 108 10.39 -14.84 -1.39
C THR A 108 11.10 -13.96 -0.38
N LEU A 109 11.25 -12.69 -0.73
CA LEU A 109 11.66 -11.63 0.19
C LEU A 109 10.46 -10.78 0.53
N ARG A 110 10.17 -10.62 1.81
CA ARG A 110 9.13 -9.73 2.35
C ARG A 110 9.77 -8.59 3.13
N CYS A 111 9.24 -7.38 3.02
CA CYS A 111 9.61 -6.26 3.87
C CYS A 111 8.40 -5.61 4.54
N ILE A 112 8.67 -4.90 5.63
CA ILE A 112 7.72 -4.08 6.38
C ILE A 112 8.38 -2.72 6.64
N ASP A 113 7.66 -1.64 6.36
CA ASP A 113 8.11 -0.27 6.65
C ASP A 113 7.70 0.21 8.07
N ASP A 114 8.08 1.44 8.40
CA ASP A 114 7.79 2.12 9.67
C ASP A 114 6.32 2.50 9.88
N GLU A 115 5.51 2.40 8.83
CA GLU A 115 4.07 2.59 8.85
C GLU A 115 3.30 1.25 8.80
N ASN A 116 4.00 0.14 9.01
CA ASN A 116 3.50 -1.23 8.99
C ASN A 116 2.86 -1.65 7.66
N THR A 117 3.20 -0.99 6.56
CA THR A 117 2.82 -1.46 5.24
C THR A 117 3.79 -2.56 4.79
N MET A 118 3.28 -3.50 3.99
CA MET A 118 3.99 -4.74 3.68
C MET A 118 4.08 -4.94 2.17
N SER A 119 5.22 -5.44 1.73
CA SER A 119 5.43 -5.84 0.33
C SER A 119 6.26 -7.10 0.23
N SER A 120 6.17 -7.78 -0.90
CA SER A 120 6.95 -9.00 -1.15
C SER A 120 7.32 -9.14 -2.61
N TYR A 121 8.48 -9.74 -2.86
CA TYR A 121 8.96 -10.10 -4.18
C TYR A 121 9.38 -11.57 -4.19
N SER A 122 8.97 -12.29 -5.23
CA SER A 122 9.26 -13.71 -5.38
C SER A 122 9.95 -13.99 -6.71
N LYS A 123 10.92 -14.90 -6.70
CA LYS A 123 11.59 -15.38 -7.91
C LYS A 123 11.80 -16.89 -7.83
N THR A 124 11.50 -17.57 -8.92
CA THR A 124 11.82 -19.00 -9.08
C THR A 124 13.29 -19.13 -9.46
N ILE A 125 14.01 -19.99 -8.75
CA ILE A 125 15.41 -20.30 -9.02
C ILE A 125 15.59 -21.79 -9.31
N HIS A 126 16.60 -22.12 -10.10
CA HIS A 126 17.03 -23.50 -10.35
C HIS A 126 18.38 -23.71 -9.68
N VAL A 127 18.45 -24.70 -8.80
CA VAL A 127 19.63 -25.07 -8.03
C VAL A 127 20.11 -26.43 -8.52
N GLY A 128 21.40 -26.52 -8.84
CA GLY A 128 22.02 -27.73 -9.40
C GLY A 128 21.85 -27.93 -10.90
#